data_AF-A0A414RJI2-F1
#
_entry.id   AF-A0A414RJI2-F1
#
_cell.length_a   1.000
_cell.length_b   1.000
_cell.length_c   1.000
_cell.angle_alpha   90.00
_cell.angle_beta   90.00
_cell.angle_gamma   90.00
#
_symmetry.space_group_name_H-M   'P 1'
#
loop_
_entity.id
_entity.type
_entity.pdbx_description
1 polymer ?
#
loop_
_entity_poly.entity_id
_entity_poly.type
_entity_poly.pdbx_seq_one_letter_code
_entity_poly.pdbx_strand_id
1 'polypeptide(L)' 'MITENDPMLPRKVDLEKNPSGTELKIAQQREREKHGRYVSVPGDKTYTRIFVRDGEDAEKKIATYLERINNRPQKWN' A
#
# COMPACT_ATOMS: atom_id res chain seq x y z
N MET A 1 19.57 1.13 39.23
CA MET A 1 19.01 -0.03 38.51
C MET A 1 18.14 0.53 37.42
N ILE A 2 18.41 0.19 36.16
CA ILE A 2 17.57 0.61 35.02
C ILE A 2 16.33 -0.29 35.06
N THR A 3 15.15 0.29 35.21
CA THR A 3 13.87 -0.44 35.21
C THR A 3 13.28 -0.44 33.79
N GLU A 4 12.36 -1.36 33.52
CA GLU A 4 11.78 -1.59 32.18
C GLU A 4 11.09 -0.37 31.54
N ASN A 5 10.86 0.69 32.32
CA ASN A 5 10.20 1.94 31.89
C ASN A 5 11.16 3.14 31.78
N ASP A 6 12.48 2.92 31.84
CA ASP A 6 13.47 3.98 31.71
C ASP A 6 13.45 4.58 30.27
N PRO A 7 13.25 5.90 30.10
CA PRO A 7 13.18 6.55 28.79
C PRO A 7 14.47 6.43 27.95
N MET A 8 15.59 6.00 28.55
CA MET A 8 16.84 5.73 27.84
C MET A 8 16.89 4.36 27.12
N LEU A 9 15.91 3.47 27.34
CA LEU A 9 15.83 2.21 26.61
C LEU A 9 14.94 2.37 25.36
N PRO A 10 15.44 2.08 24.14
CA PRO A 10 14.58 2.04 22.96
C PRO A 10 13.51 0.98 23.18
N ARG A 11 12.25 1.41 23.26
CA ARG A 11 11.10 0.51 23.40
C ARG A 11 11.12 -0.45 22.21
N LYS A 12 11.40 -1.74 22.46
CA LYS A 12 11.19 -2.78 21.43
C LYS A 12 9.75 -2.65 20.95
N VAL A 13 9.57 -2.38 19.66
CA VAL A 13 8.24 -2.33 19.08
C VAL A 13 7.66 -3.74 19.15
N ASP A 14 6.45 -3.88 19.69
CA ASP A 14 5.74 -5.15 19.71
C ASP A 14 5.37 -5.51 18.27
N LEU A 15 5.92 -6.63 17.77
CA LEU A 15 5.70 -7.10 16.40
C LEU A 15 4.47 -8.01 16.29
N GLU A 16 3.92 -8.48 17.42
CA GLU A 16 2.74 -9.35 17.45
C GLU A 16 1.44 -8.56 17.35
N LYS A 17 1.50 -7.23 17.57
CA LYS A 17 0.33 -6.36 17.59
C LYS A 17 0.42 -5.28 16.54
N ASN A 18 -0.65 -5.16 15.76
CA ASN A 18 -0.83 -4.02 14.88
C ASN A 18 -0.86 -2.71 15.69
N PRO A 19 -0.25 -1.63 15.18
CA PRO A 19 -0.31 -0.34 15.83
C PRO A 19 -1.75 0.18 15.87
N SER A 20 -2.03 1.04 16.87
CA SER A 20 -3.34 1.67 17.02
C SER A 20 -3.78 2.38 15.74
N GLY A 21 -5.06 2.25 15.39
CA GLY A 21 -5.64 2.83 14.17
C GLY A 21 -5.51 1.98 12.91
N THR A 22 -4.88 0.79 12.99
CA THR A 22 -4.82 -0.14 11.85
C THR A 22 -6.21 -0.62 11.43
N GLU A 23 -7.08 -0.94 12.38
CA GLU A 23 -8.46 -1.37 12.12
C GLU A 23 -9.26 -0.32 11.34
N LEU A 24 -9.09 0.96 11.65
CA LEU A 24 -9.76 2.05 10.93
C LEU A 24 -9.29 2.10 9.47
N LYS A 25 -7.99 1.93 9.21
CA LYS A 25 -7.45 1.89 7.84
C LYS A 25 -7.97 0.67 7.08
N ILE A 26 -8.04 -0.50 7.72
CA ILE A 26 -8.61 -1.72 7.14
C ILE A 26 -10.09 -1.50 6.78
N ALA A 27 -10.89 -0.95 7.69
CA ALA A 27 -12.30 -0.68 7.45
C ALA A 27 -12.50 0.28 6.27
N GLN A 28 -11.76 1.38 6.22
CA GLN A 28 -11.80 2.33 5.12
C GLN A 28 -11.35 1.73 3.77
N GLN A 29 -10.37 0.83 3.80
CA GLN A 29 -9.90 0.14 2.60
C GLN A 29 -10.98 -0.82 2.08
N ARG A 30 -11.57 -1.64 2.97
CA ARG A 30 -12.67 -2.55 2.63
C ARG A 30 -13.86 -1.80 2.03
N GLU A 31 -14.21 -0.64 2.60
CA GLU A 31 -15.32 0.18 2.08
C GLU A 31 -15.04 0.74 0.68
N ARG A 32 -13.78 1.11 0.40
CA ARG A 32 -13.36 1.53 -0.95
C ARG A 32 -13.40 0.38 -1.94
N GLU A 33 -12.93 -0.79 -1.53
CA GLU A 33 -12.85 -1.97 -2.40
C GLU A 33 -14.20 -2.53 -2.81
N LYS A 34 -15.27 -2.24 -2.06
CA LYS A 34 -16.65 -2.55 -2.49
C LYS A 34 -17.07 -1.86 -3.78
N HIS A 35 -16.47 -0.71 -4.09
CA HIS A 35 -16.85 0.16 -5.20
C HIS A 35 -15.75 0.22 -6.28
N GLY A 36 -15.15 -0.93 -6.57
CA GLY A 36 -14.11 -1.05 -7.58
C GLY A 36 -13.58 -2.47 -7.71
N ARG A 37 -12.54 -2.61 -8.53
CA ARG A 37 -11.91 -3.92 -8.81
C ARG A 37 -10.43 -3.78 -9.09
N TYR A 38 -9.70 -4.86 -8.82
CA TYR A 38 -8.30 -4.99 -9.21
C TYR A 38 -8.20 -5.57 -10.62
N VAL A 39 -7.56 -4.83 -11.52
CA VAL A 39 -7.28 -5.26 -12.90
C VAL A 39 -5.82 -5.61 -13.06
N SER A 40 -5.53 -6.65 -13.83
CA SER A 40 -4.15 -7.02 -14.17
C SER A 40 -3.59 -6.07 -15.22
N VAL A 41 -2.31 -5.73 -15.13
CA VAL A 41 -1.61 -4.97 -16.18
C VAL A 41 -1.28 -5.91 -17.34
N PRO A 42 -1.77 -5.66 -18.57
CA PRO A 42 -1.46 -6.50 -19.73
C PRO A 42 0.04 -6.50 -20.03
N GLY A 43 0.61 -7.68 -20.30
CA GLY A 43 2.02 -7.84 -20.63
C GLY A 43 2.98 -7.76 -19.44
N ASP A 44 2.50 -7.51 -18.22
CA ASP A 44 3.32 -7.51 -17.02
C ASP A 44 3.65 -8.94 -16.57
N LYS A 45 4.95 -9.23 -16.42
CA LYS A 45 5.46 -10.51 -15.92
C LYS A 45 5.44 -10.60 -14.40
N THR A 46 5.24 -9.48 -13.71
CA THR A 46 5.29 -9.39 -12.24
C THR A 46 3.92 -9.55 -11.57
N TYR A 47 2.86 -9.83 -12.35
CA TYR A 47 1.49 -10.00 -11.86
C TYR A 47 0.93 -8.78 -11.12
N THR A 48 1.37 -7.59 -11.48
CA THR A 48 0.89 -6.34 -10.89
C THR A 48 -0.60 -6.17 -11.15
N ARG A 49 -1.31 -5.80 -10.07
CA ARG A 49 -2.73 -5.47 -10.10
C ARG A 49 -2.96 -4.03 -9.67
N ILE A 50 -3.82 -3.33 -10.41
CA ILE A 50 -4.17 -1.93 -10.16
C ILE A 50 -5.62 -1.86 -9.74
N PHE A 51 -5.91 -1.16 -8.65
CA PHE A 51 -7.27 -0.89 -8.23
C PHE A 51 -7.90 0.21 -9.09
N VAL A 52 -9.08 -0.06 -9.64
CA VAL A 52 -9.87 0.85 -10.47
C VAL A 52 -11.25 0.97 -9.82
N ARG A 53 -11.70 2.22 -9.58
CA ARG A 53 -13.03 2.45 -9.01
C ARG A 53 -14.12 2.25 -10.05
N ASP A 54 -15.33 2.01 -9.58
CA ASP A 54 -16.49 1.95 -10.46
C ASP A 54 -16.68 3.28 -11.20
N GLY A 55 -16.93 3.20 -12.51
CA GLY A 55 -17.03 4.36 -13.39
C GLY A 55 -15.69 4.95 -13.87
N GLU A 56 -14.55 4.46 -13.37
CA GLU A 56 -13.24 4.83 -13.92
C GLU A 56 -12.86 3.94 -15.10
N ASP A 57 -12.14 4.53 -16.05
CA ASP A 57 -11.59 3.79 -17.19
C ASP A 57 -10.31 3.05 -16.79
N ALA A 58 -10.35 1.71 -16.91
CA ALA A 58 -9.26 0.85 -16.50
C ALA A 58 -7.99 1.06 -17.36
N GLU A 59 -8.15 1.28 -18.67
CA GLU A 59 -7.03 1.45 -19.58
C GLU A 59 -6.26 2.74 -19.28
N LYS A 60 -6.96 3.85 -19.03
CA LYS A 60 -6.36 5.11 -18.60
C LYS A 60 -5.58 4.96 -17.30
N LYS A 61 -6.11 4.23 -16.31
CA LYS A 61 -5.41 3.97 -15.04
C LYS A 61 -4.14 3.16 -15.24
N ILE A 62 -4.21 2.12 -16.07
CA ILE A 62 -3.05 1.30 -16.41
C ILE A 62 -2.00 2.14 -17.15
N ALA A 63 -2.42 2.96 -18.13
CA ALA A 63 -1.52 3.83 -18.88
C ALA A 63 -0.79 4.84 -17.97
N THR A 64 -1.51 5.51 -17.07
CA THR A 64 -0.90 6.42 -16.08
C THR A 64 0.08 5.70 -15.16
N TYR A 65 -0.23 4.47 -14.74
CA TYR A 65 0.70 3.67 -13.95
C TYR A 65 1.99 3.35 -14.72
N LEU A 66 1.86 2.89 -15.97
CA LEU A 66 3.01 2.55 -16.82
C LEU A 66 3.88 3.79 -17.10
N GLU A 67 3.26 4.93 -17.40
CA GLU A 67 3.97 6.20 -17.55
C GLU A 67 4.76 6.57 -16.30
N ARG A 68 4.17 6.42 -15.11
CA ARG A 68 4.84 6.73 -13.84
C ARG A 68 6.03 5.79 -13.56
N ILE A 69 5.91 4.51 -13.91
CA ILE A 69 6.99 3.53 -13.73
C ILE A 69 8.13 3.79 -14.71
N ASN A 70 7.82 4.06 -15.97
CA ASN A 70 8.82 4.34 -17.00
C ASN A 70 9.59 5.64 -16.73
N ASN A 71 8.95 6.64 -16.13
CA ASN A 71 9.58 7.91 -15.77
C ASN A 71 10.15 7.92 -14.33
N ARG A 72 10.17 6.79 -13.63
CA ARG A 72 10.63 6.75 -12.25
C ARG A 72 12.14 6.99 -12.20
N PRO A 73 12.64 7.98 -11.43
CA PRO A 73 14.07 8.18 -11.30
C PRO A 73 14.71 6.94 -10.65
N GLN A 74 15.83 6.50 -11.21
CA GLN A 74 16.66 5.45 -10.65
C GLN A 74 17.15 5.91 -9.27
N LYS A 75 16.65 5.29 -8.19
CA LYS A 75 17.01 5.69 -6.81
C LYS A 75 18.26 4.99 -6.29
N TRP A 76 18.70 3.94 -6.96
CA TRP A 76 19.84 3.11 -6.59
C TRP A 76 20.55 2.66 -7.86
N ASN A 77 21.87 2.85 -7.91
CA ASN A 77 22.75 2.39 -8.98
C ASN A 77 23.13 0.93 -8.76
#